data_AF-A0A6B3E3Z6-F1
#
_entry.id   AF-A0A6B3E3Z6-F1
#
_cell.length_a   1.000
_cell.length_b   1.000
_cell.length_c   1.000
_cell.angle_alpha   90.00
_cell.angle_beta   90.00
_cell.angle_gamma   90.00
#
_symmetry.space_group_name_H-M   'P 1'
#
loop_
_entity.id
_entity.type
_entity.pdbx_description
1 polymer ?
#
loop_
_entity_poly.entity_id
_entity_poly.type
_entity_poly.pdbx_seq_one_letter_code
_entity_poly.pdbx_strand_id
1 'polypeptide(L)'
;APAALAPRVAALIGAAVARRPETAGQVAAYVDRRLQSGPAVRPTLFTLVTGLLEAGPTPLRAALGGVLATPGAPDRQAPRRELLDALLAHETEPAVLDAVLHAAARSAEEDLGDLVRRIGLLLVRTPEGAAAFDRGLAELGRHVPGFAARVAAWLADAPQDWAAVVGPSA
;
A
#
# COMPACT_ATOMS: atom_id res chain seq x y z
N ALA A 1 17.62 25.50 2.12
CA ALA A 1 17.76 24.23 1.37
C ALA A 1 16.38 23.60 1.17
N PRO A 2 16.05 23.12 -0.05
CA PRO A 2 14.72 22.57 -0.37
C PRO A 2 14.28 21.39 0.52
N ALA A 3 15.21 20.60 1.07
CA ALA A 3 14.90 19.51 1.99
C ALA A 3 14.23 19.96 3.31
N ALA A 4 14.57 21.14 3.83
CA ALA A 4 13.98 21.68 5.07
C ALA A 4 12.53 22.16 4.89
N LEU A 5 12.05 22.26 3.64
CA LEU A 5 10.67 22.62 3.33
C LEU A 5 9.77 21.39 3.17
N ALA A 6 10.33 20.21 2.89
CA ALA A 6 9.55 19.01 2.60
C ALA A 6 8.56 18.64 3.73
N PRO A 7 8.92 18.65 5.02
CA PRO A 7 7.97 18.35 6.10
C PRO A 7 6.84 19.39 6.20
N ARG A 8 7.15 20.68 5.97
CA ARG A 8 6.15 21.76 5.99
C ARG A 8 5.17 21.66 4.83
N VAL A 9 5.68 21.30 3.65
CA VAL A 9 4.86 21.06 2.46
C VAL A 9 3.99 19.81 2.65
N ALA A 10 4.54 18.74 3.24
CA ALA A 10 3.78 17.54 3.59
C ALA A 10 2.61 17.90 4.54
N ALA A 11 2.88 18.64 5.61
CA ALA A 11 1.84 19.09 6.54
C ALA A 11 0.77 19.95 5.86
N LEU A 12 1.16 20.86 4.96
CA LEU A 12 0.22 21.70 4.21
C LEU A 12 -0.68 20.86 3.29
N ILE A 13 -0.10 19.93 2.54
CA ILE A 13 -0.85 19.01 1.67
C ILE A 13 -1.80 18.14 2.51
N GLY A 14 -1.30 17.59 3.63
CA GLY A 14 -2.11 16.80 4.56
C GLY A 14 -3.31 17.59 5.08
N ALA A 15 -3.12 18.83 5.50
CA ALA A 15 -4.21 19.71 5.95
C ALA A 15 -5.20 20.04 4.81
N ALA A 16 -4.72 20.24 3.58
CA ALA A 16 -5.58 20.49 2.43
C ALA A 16 -6.46 19.28 2.11
N VAL A 17 -5.88 18.08 2.09
CA VAL A 17 -6.62 16.83 1.85
C VAL A 17 -7.58 16.52 3.00
N ALA A 18 -7.21 16.82 4.25
CA ALA A 18 -8.13 16.65 5.38
C ALA A 18 -9.40 17.52 5.23
N ARG A 19 -9.30 18.69 4.60
CA ARG A 19 -10.44 19.57 4.29
C ARG A 19 -11.19 19.16 3.01
N ARG A 20 -10.53 18.46 2.10
CA ARG A 20 -11.03 18.04 0.78
C ARG A 20 -10.55 16.62 0.44
N PRO A 21 -11.10 15.58 1.09
CA PRO A 21 -10.63 14.19 0.92
C PRO A 21 -10.62 13.71 -0.53
N GLU A 22 -11.51 14.24 -1.37
CA GLU A 22 -11.63 13.96 -2.80
C GLU A 22 -10.35 14.29 -3.60
N THR A 23 -9.47 15.13 -3.05
CA THR A 23 -8.20 15.51 -3.69
C THR A 23 -7.07 14.50 -3.47
N ALA A 24 -7.24 13.54 -2.55
CA ALA A 24 -6.22 12.54 -2.21
C ALA A 24 -5.69 11.78 -3.45
N GLY A 25 -6.61 11.37 -4.33
CA GLY A 25 -6.25 10.69 -5.57
C GLY A 25 -5.42 11.54 -6.53
N GLN A 26 -5.67 12.85 -6.59
CA GLN A 26 -4.90 13.78 -7.43
C GLN A 26 -3.47 13.95 -6.91
N VAL A 27 -3.31 14.04 -5.58
CA VAL A 27 -2.00 14.10 -4.92
C VAL A 27 -1.23 12.81 -5.17
N ALA A 28 -1.86 11.65 -4.99
CA ALA A 28 -1.24 10.35 -5.25
C ALA A 28 -0.81 10.21 -6.72
N ALA A 29 -1.66 10.60 -7.67
CA ALA A 29 -1.32 10.61 -9.10
C ALA A 29 -0.17 11.57 -9.42
N TYR A 30 -0.04 12.69 -8.72
CA TYR A 30 1.11 13.58 -8.87
C TYR A 30 2.39 12.92 -8.35
N VAL A 31 2.35 12.29 -7.18
CA VAL A 31 3.49 11.54 -6.62
C VAL A 31 3.90 10.41 -7.58
N ASP A 32 2.95 9.66 -8.12
CA ASP A 32 3.18 8.62 -9.11
C ASP A 32 4.01 9.13 -10.30
N ARG A 33 3.59 10.25 -10.91
CA ARG A 33 4.33 10.89 -12.01
C ARG A 33 5.70 11.40 -11.59
N ARG A 34 5.85 11.89 -10.36
CA ARG A 34 7.16 12.37 -9.86
C ARG A 34 8.12 11.24 -9.52
N LEU A 35 7.63 10.07 -9.12
CA LEU A 35 8.45 8.87 -8.97
C LEU A 35 9.05 8.40 -10.31
N GLN A 36 8.44 8.80 -11.43
CA GLN A 36 8.97 8.57 -12.78
C GLN A 36 10.05 9.59 -13.19
N SER A 37 10.28 10.65 -12.39
CA SER A 37 11.28 11.68 -12.69
C SER A 37 12.70 11.23 -12.31
N GLY A 38 13.71 11.82 -12.97
CA GLY A 38 15.12 11.41 -12.83
C GLY A 38 15.70 11.51 -11.41
N PRO A 39 16.87 10.88 -11.17
CA PRO A 39 17.44 10.65 -9.84
C PRO A 39 17.68 11.91 -9.02
N ALA A 40 17.89 13.07 -9.66
CA ALA A 40 18.12 14.35 -9.00
C ALA A 40 16.96 14.81 -8.09
N VAL A 41 15.72 14.38 -8.37
CA VAL A 41 14.53 14.78 -7.59
C VAL A 41 14.24 13.80 -6.44
N ARG A 42 14.78 12.58 -6.51
CA ARG A 42 14.41 11.46 -5.64
C ARG A 42 14.57 11.78 -4.15
N PRO A 43 15.66 12.38 -3.65
CA PRO A 43 15.81 12.61 -2.21
C PRO A 43 14.74 13.54 -1.63
N THR A 44 14.44 14.64 -2.33
CA THR A 44 13.41 15.60 -1.86
C THR A 44 12.01 15.01 -1.96
N LEU A 45 11.73 14.24 -3.03
CA LEU A 45 10.46 13.54 -3.17
C LEU A 45 10.27 12.49 -2.08
N PHE A 46 11.32 11.73 -1.76
CA PHE A 46 11.28 10.72 -0.72
C PHE A 46 10.94 11.34 0.64
N THR A 47 11.66 12.38 1.07
CA THR A 47 11.35 13.09 2.33
C THR A 47 9.93 13.64 2.36
N LEU A 48 9.43 14.19 1.24
CA LEU A 48 8.07 14.69 1.14
C LEU A 48 7.04 13.57 1.30
N VAL A 49 7.21 12.47 0.56
CA VAL A 49 6.27 11.35 0.57
C VAL A 49 6.28 10.63 1.92
N THR A 50 7.45 10.38 2.52
CA THR A 50 7.54 9.82 3.87
C THR A 50 6.77 10.68 4.88
N GLY A 51 6.92 12.01 4.85
CA GLY A 51 6.14 12.89 5.73
C GLY A 51 4.62 12.84 5.49
N LEU A 52 4.18 12.61 4.24
CA LEU A 52 2.77 12.39 3.92
C LEU A 52 2.27 11.02 4.40
N LEU A 53 3.12 9.99 4.37
CA LEU A 53 2.78 8.65 4.87
C LEU A 53 2.72 8.63 6.40
N GLU A 54 3.57 9.40 7.08
CA GLU A 54 3.61 9.46 8.55
C GLU A 54 2.47 10.28 9.15
N ALA A 55 2.14 11.44 8.57
CA ALA A 55 1.21 12.40 9.17
C ALA A 55 -0.03 12.70 8.30
N GLY A 56 -0.14 12.09 7.12
CA GLY A 56 -1.25 12.33 6.21
C GLY A 56 -2.58 11.72 6.71
N PRO A 57 -3.72 12.33 6.32
CA PRO A 57 -5.02 11.76 6.64
C PRO A 57 -5.21 10.41 5.92
N THR A 58 -6.02 9.52 6.49
CA THR A 58 -6.26 8.15 5.98
C THR A 58 -6.56 8.09 4.47
N PRO A 59 -7.41 8.96 3.88
CA PRO A 59 -7.66 8.94 2.44
C PRO A 59 -6.40 9.19 1.60
N LEU A 60 -5.49 10.04 2.08
CA LEU A 60 -4.22 10.31 1.39
C LEU A 60 -3.28 9.10 1.47
N ARG A 61 -3.13 8.52 2.67
CA ARG A 61 -2.31 7.33 2.87
C ARG A 61 -2.81 6.14 2.05
N ALA A 62 -4.12 5.93 1.99
CA ALA A 62 -4.73 4.91 1.14
C ALA A 62 -4.46 5.14 -0.35
N ALA A 63 -4.63 6.37 -0.83
CA ALA A 63 -4.35 6.71 -2.23
C ALA A 63 -2.86 6.53 -2.58
N LEU A 64 -1.94 6.96 -1.70
CA LEU A 64 -0.51 6.76 -1.86
C LEU A 64 -0.12 5.28 -1.82
N GLY A 65 -0.65 4.51 -0.87
CA GLY A 65 -0.44 3.07 -0.77
C GLY A 65 -0.85 2.33 -2.04
N GLY A 66 -2.01 2.66 -2.60
CA GLY A 66 -2.46 2.10 -3.88
C GLY A 66 -1.51 2.42 -5.04
N VAL A 67 -0.99 3.65 -5.12
CA VAL A 67 0.01 4.02 -6.13
C VAL A 67 1.31 3.25 -5.95
N LEU A 68 1.81 3.15 -4.71
CA LEU A 68 3.08 2.47 -4.41
C LEU A 68 3.03 0.96 -4.66
N ALA A 69 1.86 0.35 -4.42
CA ALA A 69 1.61 -1.07 -4.69
C ALA A 69 1.17 -1.37 -6.14
N THR A 70 0.97 -0.34 -6.96
CA THR A 70 0.69 -0.54 -8.38
C THR A 70 1.98 -0.95 -9.10
N PRO A 71 1.93 -2.03 -9.92
CA PRO A 71 3.10 -2.53 -10.65
C PRO A 71 3.76 -1.43 -11.48
N GLY A 72 5.07 -1.26 -11.30
CA GLY A 72 5.88 -0.34 -12.08
C GLY A 72 6.78 -1.06 -13.08
N ALA A 73 7.40 -0.28 -13.98
CA ALA A 73 8.56 -0.77 -14.72
C ALA A 73 9.71 -1.12 -13.74
N PRO A 74 10.59 -2.09 -14.06
CA PRO A 74 11.57 -2.62 -13.11
C PRO A 74 12.52 -1.56 -12.52
N ASP A 75 12.90 -0.56 -13.32
CA ASP A 75 13.76 0.58 -12.95
C ASP A 75 13.10 1.53 -11.93
N ARG A 76 11.79 1.41 -11.75
CA ARG A 76 10.95 2.23 -10.87
C ARG A 76 10.43 1.45 -9.65
N GLN A 77 10.72 0.15 -9.57
CA GLN A 77 10.20 -0.72 -8.51
C GLN A 77 10.91 -0.49 -7.16
N ALA A 78 12.24 -0.33 -7.17
CA ALA A 78 13.01 -0.14 -5.94
C ALA A 78 12.53 1.04 -5.06
N PRO A 79 12.38 2.27 -5.56
CA PRO A 79 11.90 3.39 -4.72
C PRO A 79 10.44 3.24 -4.29
N ARG A 80 9.60 2.57 -5.09
CA ARG A 80 8.22 2.26 -4.69
C ARG A 80 8.18 1.27 -3.54
N ARG A 81 9.00 0.21 -3.62
CA ARG A 81 9.12 -0.82 -2.58
C ARG A 81 9.61 -0.22 -1.27
N GLU A 82 10.61 0.65 -1.31
CA GLU A 82 11.14 1.33 -0.11
C GLU A 82 10.07 2.21 0.58
N LEU A 83 9.30 2.99 -0.20
CA LEU A 83 8.20 3.80 0.34
C LEU A 83 7.02 2.95 0.82
N LEU A 84 6.71 1.85 0.13
CA LEU A 84 5.69 0.89 0.55
C LEU A 84 6.10 0.21 1.86
N ASP A 85 7.37 -0.16 2.01
CA ASP A 85 7.91 -0.73 3.23
C ASP A 85 7.81 0.26 4.40
N ALA A 86 8.13 1.53 4.16
CA ALA A 86 7.97 2.60 5.15
C ALA A 86 6.50 2.79 5.57
N LEU A 87 5.56 2.77 4.62
CA LEU A 87 4.12 2.83 4.91
C LEU A 87 3.70 1.64 5.80
N LEU A 88 4.00 0.42 5.37
CA LEU A 88 3.57 -0.81 6.05
C LEU A 88 4.26 -1.03 7.39
N ALA A 89 5.38 -0.36 7.68
CA ALA A 89 6.06 -0.47 8.97
C ALA A 89 5.22 0.09 10.13
N HIS A 90 4.37 1.08 9.87
CA HIS A 90 3.64 1.83 10.90
C HIS A 90 2.14 1.90 10.67
N GLU A 91 1.63 1.35 9.57
CA GLU A 91 0.21 1.43 9.23
C GLU A 91 -0.66 0.55 10.15
N THR A 92 -1.77 1.15 10.60
CA THR A 92 -2.79 0.53 11.45
C THR A 92 -4.18 0.64 10.87
N GLU A 93 -4.41 1.53 9.91
CA GLU A 93 -5.73 1.80 9.34
C GLU A 93 -6.10 0.73 8.30
N PRO A 94 -7.19 -0.05 8.53
CA PRO A 94 -7.58 -1.11 7.61
C PRO A 94 -7.85 -0.61 6.18
N ALA A 95 -8.39 0.61 6.03
CA ALA A 95 -8.68 1.19 4.71
C ALA A 95 -7.41 1.45 3.88
N VAL A 96 -6.27 1.73 4.52
CA VAL A 96 -5.00 1.92 3.80
C VAL A 96 -4.46 0.57 3.36
N LEU A 97 -4.47 -0.41 4.26
CA LEU A 97 -4.02 -1.78 3.99
C LEU A 97 -4.86 -2.45 2.90
N ASP A 98 -6.17 -2.25 2.90
CA ASP A 98 -7.09 -2.73 1.88
C ASP A 98 -6.81 -2.10 0.49
N ALA A 99 -6.54 -0.80 0.44
CA ALA A 99 -6.18 -0.11 -0.80
C ALA A 99 -4.85 -0.65 -1.39
N VAL A 100 -3.86 -0.91 -0.54
CA VAL A 100 -2.59 -1.54 -0.92
C VAL A 100 -2.84 -2.96 -1.44
N LEU A 101 -3.62 -3.78 -0.74
CA LEU A 101 -3.96 -5.14 -1.13
C LEU A 101 -4.59 -5.19 -2.53
N HIS A 102 -5.60 -4.35 -2.77
CA HIS A 102 -6.29 -4.30 -4.05
C HIS A 102 -5.38 -3.85 -5.20
N ALA A 103 -4.46 -2.91 -4.94
CA ALA A 103 -3.49 -2.48 -5.94
C ALA A 103 -2.46 -3.57 -6.25
N ALA A 104 -1.89 -4.19 -5.22
CA ALA A 104 -0.90 -5.25 -5.35
C ALA A 104 -1.45 -6.48 -6.06
N ALA A 105 -2.69 -6.90 -5.77
CA ALA A 105 -3.29 -8.10 -6.33
C ALA A 105 -3.43 -8.07 -7.86
N ARG A 106 -3.39 -6.88 -8.48
CA ARG A 106 -3.37 -6.70 -9.93
C ARG A 106 -1.98 -6.88 -10.54
N SER A 107 -0.95 -7.11 -9.73
CA SER A 107 0.41 -7.42 -10.16
C SER A 107 0.58 -8.89 -10.54
N ALA A 108 1.59 -9.15 -11.37
CA ALA A 108 2.10 -10.49 -11.62
C ALA A 108 3.45 -10.71 -10.92
N GLU A 109 3.72 -9.99 -9.83
CA GLU A 109 4.99 -10.05 -9.12
C GLU A 109 5.15 -11.37 -8.36
N GLU A 110 6.35 -11.95 -8.38
CA GLU A 110 6.69 -13.21 -7.70
C GLU A 110 6.48 -13.10 -6.17
N ASP A 111 6.79 -11.94 -5.59
CA ASP A 111 6.69 -11.68 -4.15
C ASP A 111 5.26 -11.31 -3.69
N LEU A 112 4.24 -11.41 -4.55
CA LEU A 112 2.87 -10.99 -4.23
C LEU A 112 2.31 -11.73 -3.00
N GLY A 113 2.62 -13.03 -2.85
CA GLY A 113 2.18 -13.81 -1.70
C GLY A 113 2.69 -13.27 -0.36
N ASP A 114 3.97 -12.86 -0.32
CA ASP A 114 4.57 -12.27 0.88
C ASP A 114 3.95 -10.92 1.25
N LEU A 115 3.67 -10.09 0.25
CA LEU A 115 3.00 -8.80 0.48
C LEU A 115 1.58 -9.00 1.00
N VAL A 116 0.79 -9.91 0.40
CA VAL A 116 -0.57 -10.25 0.85
C VAL A 116 -0.54 -10.77 2.29
N ARG A 117 0.39 -11.69 2.61
CA ARG A 117 0.57 -12.20 3.97
C ARG A 117 0.92 -11.09 4.96
N ARG A 118 1.87 -10.20 4.62
CA ARG A 118 2.26 -9.07 5.47
C ARG A 118 1.07 -8.15 5.75
N ILE A 119 0.27 -7.83 4.73
CA ILE A 119 -0.94 -7.01 4.87
C ILE A 119 -1.95 -7.72 5.78
N GLY A 120 -2.19 -9.01 5.56
CA GLY A 120 -3.08 -9.80 6.40
C GLY A 120 -2.63 -9.79 7.86
N LEU A 121 -1.34 -9.98 8.15
CA LEU A 121 -0.80 -9.95 9.53
C LEU A 121 -1.00 -8.59 10.22
N LEU A 122 -1.03 -7.50 9.47
CA LEU A 122 -1.36 -6.17 10.00
C LEU A 122 -2.87 -6.04 10.27
N LEU A 123 -3.71 -6.54 9.37
CA LEU A 123 -5.17 -6.47 9.45
C LEU A 123 -5.75 -7.33 10.58
N VAL A 124 -5.28 -8.56 10.76
CA VAL A 124 -5.80 -9.50 11.78
C VAL A 124 -5.50 -9.10 13.23
N ARG A 125 -4.76 -8.01 13.44
CA ARG A 125 -4.57 -7.40 14.78
C ARG A 125 -5.88 -6.91 15.40
N THR A 126 -6.92 -6.75 14.59
CA THR A 126 -8.27 -6.35 15.03
C THR A 126 -9.33 -7.25 14.37
N PRO A 127 -10.48 -7.52 15.03
CA PRO A 127 -11.58 -8.24 14.41
C PRO A 127 -12.10 -7.56 13.14
N GLU A 128 -12.18 -6.24 13.14
CA GLU A 128 -12.62 -5.44 11.99
C GLU A 128 -11.66 -5.60 10.81
N GLY A 129 -10.35 -5.60 11.09
CA GLY A 129 -9.33 -5.80 10.07
C GLY A 129 -9.31 -7.23 9.53
N ALA A 130 -9.50 -8.26 10.37
CA ALA A 130 -9.66 -9.64 9.89
C ALA A 130 -10.86 -9.77 8.93
N ALA A 131 -12.02 -9.21 9.29
CA ALA A 131 -13.20 -9.20 8.43
C ALA A 131 -13.00 -8.36 7.15
N ALA A 132 -12.15 -7.33 7.17
CA ALA A 132 -11.78 -6.58 5.98
C ALA A 132 -10.86 -7.41 5.06
N PHE A 133 -9.89 -8.12 5.63
CA PHE A 133 -8.97 -8.98 4.87
C PHE A 133 -9.70 -10.11 4.15
N ASP A 134 -10.58 -10.84 4.85
CA ASP A 134 -11.36 -11.93 4.26
C ASP A 134 -12.23 -11.42 3.11
N ARG A 135 -12.88 -10.27 3.31
CA ARG A 135 -13.73 -9.64 2.28
C ARG A 135 -12.91 -9.20 1.08
N GLY A 136 -11.73 -8.61 1.30
CA GLY A 136 -10.79 -8.22 0.25
C GLY A 136 -10.30 -9.41 -0.57
N LEU A 137 -9.89 -10.52 0.09
CA LEU A 137 -9.49 -11.74 -0.61
C LEU A 137 -10.64 -12.35 -1.43
N ALA A 138 -11.86 -12.38 -0.88
CA ALA A 138 -13.04 -12.87 -1.58
C ALA A 138 -13.44 -11.96 -2.77
N GLU A 139 -13.27 -10.65 -2.64
CA GLU A 139 -13.51 -9.71 -3.73
C GLU A 139 -12.47 -9.85 -4.84
N LEU A 140 -11.19 -9.97 -4.48
CA LEU A 140 -10.11 -10.20 -5.43
C LEU A 140 -10.23 -11.55 -6.13
N GLY A 141 -10.61 -12.61 -5.42
CA GLY A 141 -10.87 -13.92 -6.01
C GLY A 141 -11.98 -13.90 -7.06
N ARG A 142 -12.97 -13.00 -6.93
CA ARG A 142 -14.06 -12.82 -7.89
C ARG A 142 -13.67 -11.96 -9.10
N HIS A 143 -12.84 -10.94 -8.91
CA HIS A 143 -12.61 -9.91 -9.93
C HIS A 143 -11.22 -9.96 -10.59
N VAL A 144 -10.23 -10.61 -9.97
CA VAL A 144 -8.87 -10.73 -10.49
C VAL A 144 -8.65 -12.15 -11.01
N PRO A 145 -8.52 -12.34 -12.34
CA PRO A 145 -8.28 -13.65 -12.92
C PRO A 145 -7.08 -14.36 -12.31
N GLY A 146 -7.27 -15.62 -11.92
CA GLY A 146 -6.21 -16.47 -11.35
C GLY A 146 -5.83 -16.14 -9.90
N PHE A 147 -6.37 -15.09 -9.28
CA PHE A 147 -6.01 -14.73 -7.90
C PHE A 147 -6.39 -15.82 -6.89
N ALA A 148 -7.61 -16.36 -6.99
CA ALA A 148 -8.05 -17.46 -6.11
C ALA A 148 -7.14 -18.70 -6.22
N ALA A 149 -6.68 -19.04 -7.43
CA ALA A 149 -5.75 -20.15 -7.64
C ALA A 149 -4.37 -19.87 -7.03
N ARG A 150 -3.88 -18.62 -7.08
CA ARG A 150 -2.62 -18.22 -6.41
C ARG A 150 -2.74 -18.33 -4.89
N VAL A 151 -3.84 -17.85 -4.31
CA VAL A 151 -4.07 -17.97 -2.86
C VAL A 151 -4.08 -19.43 -2.44
N ALA A 152 -4.80 -20.29 -3.16
CA ALA A 152 -4.82 -21.73 -2.88
C ALA A 152 -3.42 -22.35 -2.98
N ALA A 153 -2.60 -21.95 -3.96
CA ALA A 153 -1.23 -22.42 -4.10
C ALA A 153 -0.35 -21.97 -2.92
N TRP A 154 -0.40 -20.69 -2.51
CA TRP A 154 0.38 -20.20 -1.37
C TRP A 154 0.02 -20.91 -0.06
N LEU A 155 -1.27 -21.20 0.15
CA LEU A 155 -1.75 -21.95 1.31
C LEU A 155 -1.29 -23.41 1.30
N ALA A 156 -1.24 -24.04 0.12
CA ALA A 156 -0.76 -25.40 -0.03
C ALA A 156 0.76 -25.51 0.15
N ASP A 157 1.51 -24.53 -0.36
CA ASP A 157 2.98 -24.55 -0.33
C ASP A 157 3.55 -24.26 1.07
N ALA A 158 2.90 -23.36 1.84
CA ALA A 158 3.40 -22.94 3.15
C ALA A 158 2.28 -22.71 4.19
N PRO A 159 1.49 -23.74 4.56
CA PRO A 159 0.32 -23.57 5.43
C PRO A 159 0.65 -22.93 6.78
N GLN A 160 1.81 -23.25 7.37
CA GLN A 160 2.26 -22.66 8.64
C GLN A 160 2.49 -21.15 8.56
N ASP A 161 2.87 -20.64 7.39
CA ASP A 161 3.13 -19.22 7.17
C ASP A 161 1.83 -18.40 7.10
N TRP A 162 0.71 -19.08 6.83
CA TRP A 162 -0.61 -18.48 6.66
C TRP A 162 -1.56 -18.76 7.83
N ALA A 163 -1.20 -19.64 8.76
CA ALA A 163 -2.06 -20.04 9.89
C ALA A 163 -2.49 -18.86 10.80
N ALA A 164 -1.69 -17.78 10.86
CA ALA A 164 -2.03 -16.59 11.62
C ALA A 164 -3.02 -15.64 10.93
N VAL A 165 -3.18 -15.77 9.61
CA VAL A 165 -3.98 -14.87 8.77
C VAL A 165 -5.24 -15.51 8.23
N VAL A 166 -5.29 -16.83 8.18
CA VAL A 166 -6.43 -17.57 7.68
C VAL A 166 -7.02 -18.34 8.84
N GLY A 167 -8.25 -17.98 9.23
CA GLY A 167 -8.95 -18.64 10.32
C GLY A 167 -9.12 -20.15 10.05
N PRO A 168 -9.41 -20.97 11.08
CA PRO A 168 -9.51 -22.44 10.96
C PRO A 168 -10.68 -22.93 10.07
N SER A 169 -11.32 -22.04 9.32
CA SER A 169 -12.47 -22.28 8.43
C SER A 169 -12.12 -22.20 6.94
N ALA A 170 -10.85 -22.00 6.58
CA ALA A 170 -10.40 -21.99 5.18
C ALA A 170 -9.98 -23.35 4.66
#